data_AF-A0A5A7RBE4-F1
#
_entry.id   AF-A0A5A7RBE4-F1
#
_cell.length_a   1.000
_cell.length_b   1.000
_cell.length_c   1.000
_cell.angle_alpha   90.00
_cell.angle_beta   90.00
_cell.angle_gamma   90.00
#
_symmetry.space_group_name_H-M   'P 1'
#
loop_
_entity.id
_entity.type
_entity.pdbx_description
1 polymer ?
#
loop_
_entity_poly.entity_id
_entity_poly.type
_entity_poly.pdbx_seq_one_letter_code
_entity_poly.pdbx_strand_id
1 'polypeptide(L)'
;WLYGFLVFFYPGGTISMRSESLPWHVFFGLFIYILAIGTASLGYLEKLTFLQNTGLEKYGPEAFLVNFTAIVTILYGTFVILTTFSQAHQEDEYSYSAI
;
A
#
# COMPACT_ATOMS: atom_id res chain seq x y z
N TRP A 1 9.11 8.73 -2.39
CA TRP A 1 8.89 9.42 -3.67
C TRP A 1 10.17 10.11 -4.18
N LEU A 2 10.65 11.20 -3.57
CA LEU A 2 11.85 11.93 -4.05
C LEU A 2 13.09 11.05 -4.26
N TYR A 3 13.45 10.25 -3.26
CA TYR A 3 14.59 9.34 -3.36
C TYR A 3 14.45 8.35 -4.54
N GLY A 4 13.28 7.71 -4.68
CA GLY A 4 13.02 6.81 -5.80
C GLY A 4 13.10 7.51 -7.16
N PHE A 5 12.59 8.74 -7.25
CA PHE A 5 12.67 9.56 -8.46
C PHE A 5 14.12 9.85 -8.85
N LEU A 6 14.97 10.28 -7.90
CA LEU A 6 16.37 10.62 -8.18
C LEU A 6 17.20 9.38 -8.56
N VAL A 7 16.97 8.24 -7.91
CA VAL A 7 17.75 7.00 -8.12
C VAL A 7 17.29 6.23 -9.36
N PHE A 8 15.99 6.08 -9.58
CA PHE A 8 15.44 5.23 -10.65
C PHE A 8 14.96 5.99 -11.88
N PHE A 9 14.72 7.30 -11.80
CA PHE A 9 14.19 8.08 -12.92
C PHE A 9 15.17 9.15 -13.43
N TYR A 10 15.26 10.32 -12.76
CA TYR A 10 16.10 11.44 -13.22
C TYR A 10 16.74 12.17 -12.04
N PRO A 11 18.06 12.46 -12.06
CA PRO A 11 19.04 12.22 -13.13
C PRO A 11 19.44 10.74 -13.32
N GLY A 12 19.03 9.89 -12.38
CA GLY A 12 19.31 8.45 -12.40
C GLY A 12 20.62 8.11 -11.68
N GLY A 13 20.55 7.11 -10.80
CA GLY A 13 21.71 6.55 -10.12
C GLY A 13 22.56 5.64 -10.99
N THR A 14 23.80 5.41 -10.55
CA THR A 14 24.66 4.37 -11.13
C THR A 14 24.02 2.99 -10.98
N ILE A 15 24.47 2.02 -11.79
CA ILE A 15 23.98 0.63 -11.74
C ILE A 15 24.16 0.05 -10.33
N SER A 16 25.31 0.28 -9.69
CA SER A 16 25.56 -0.16 -8.32
C SER A 16 24.58 0.46 -7.32
N MET A 17 24.38 1.78 -7.39
CA MET A 17 23.48 2.48 -6.48
C MET A 17 22.04 2.01 -6.65
N ARG A 18 21.57 1.79 -7.89
CA ARG A 18 20.23 1.24 -8.15
C ARG A 18 20.07 -0.17 -7.59
N SER A 19 21.06 -1.04 -7.82
CA SER A 19 21.03 -2.43 -7.32
C SER A 19 20.98 -2.50 -5.80
N GLU A 20 21.75 -1.66 -5.11
CA GLU A 20 21.75 -1.59 -3.64
C GLU A 20 20.48 -0.94 -3.08
N SER A 21 19.94 0.06 -3.79
CA SER A 21 18.77 0.83 -3.34
C SER A 21 17.45 0.11 -3.56
N LEU A 22 17.36 -0.79 -4.55
CA LEU A 22 16.13 -1.47 -4.94
C LEU A 22 15.45 -2.23 -3.79
N PRO A 23 16.12 -3.15 -3.06
CA PRO A 23 15.47 -3.88 -1.97
C PRO A 23 14.96 -2.96 -0.86
N TRP A 24 15.70 -1.90 -0.53
CA TRP A 24 15.28 -0.90 0.45
C TRP A 24 14.07 -0.09 -0.04
N HIS A 25 14.07 0.31 -1.31
CA HIS A 25 12.97 1.08 -1.89
C HIS A 25 11.66 0.29 -1.85
N VAL A 26 11.70 -1.00 -2.22
CA VAL A 26 10.54 -1.89 -2.17
C VAL A 26 10.07 -2.10 -0.73
N PHE A 27 11.00 -2.36 0.20
CA PHE A 27 10.68 -2.54 1.62
C PHE A 27 9.97 -1.32 2.21
N PHE A 28 10.55 -0.12 2.05
CA PHE A 28 9.95 1.11 2.55
C PHE A 28 8.63 1.44 1.86
N GLY A 29 8.51 1.14 0.56
CA GLY A 29 7.26 1.30 -0.19
C GLY A 29 6.12 0.47 0.42
N LEU A 30 6.36 -0.82 0.64
CA LEU A 30 5.38 -1.72 1.27
C LEU A 30 5.11 -1.34 2.73
N PHE A 31 6.13 -0.99 3.49
CA PHE A 31 5.98 -0.58 4.88
C PHE A 31 5.09 0.67 5.01
N ILE A 32 5.35 1.71 4.22
CA ILE A 32 4.54 2.94 4.19
C ILE A 32 3.11 2.62 3.72
N TYR A 33 2.94 1.72 2.76
CA TYR A 33 1.62 1.33 2.28
C TYR A 33 0.79 0.63 3.37
N ILE A 34 1.38 -0.28 4.14
CA ILE A 34 0.73 -0.92 5.30
C ILE A 34 0.35 0.13 6.34
N LEU A 35 1.24 1.07 6.64
CA LEU A 35 0.94 2.17 7.55
C LEU A 35 -0.22 3.03 7.03
N ALA A 36 -0.28 3.33 5.74
CA ALA A 36 -1.37 4.10 5.14
C ALA A 36 -2.73 3.39 5.29
N ILE A 37 -2.79 2.07 5.09
CA ILE A 37 -4.00 1.27 5.33
C ILE A 37 -4.39 1.33 6.82
N GLY A 38 -3.41 1.21 7.72
CA GLY A 38 -3.63 1.34 9.17
C GLY A 38 -4.16 2.71 9.56
N THR A 39 -3.57 3.78 9.05
CA THR A 39 -4.01 5.17 9.27
C THR A 39 -5.41 5.41 8.73
N ALA A 40 -5.74 4.91 7.53
CA ALA A 40 -7.10 4.99 6.99
C ALA A 40 -8.12 4.26 7.89
N SER A 41 -7.77 3.06 8.36
CA SER A 41 -8.61 2.26 9.27
C SER A 41 -8.87 2.98 10.60
N LEU A 42 -7.83 3.59 11.18
CA LEU A 42 -7.95 4.41 12.38
C LEU A 42 -8.79 5.66 12.13
N GLY A 43 -8.63 6.32 10.98
CA GLY A 43 -9.42 7.50 10.61
C GLY A 43 -10.92 7.20 10.46
N TYR A 44 -11.29 6.05 9.87
CA TYR A 44 -12.68 5.60 9.83
C TYR A 44 -13.24 5.39 11.24
N LEU A 45 -12.48 4.72 12.11
CA LEU A 45 -12.88 4.44 13.48
C LEU A 45 -13.02 5.71 14.32
N GLU A 46 -12.06 6.63 14.22
CA GLU A 46 -12.08 7.93 14.90
C GLU A 46 -13.30 8.75 14.48
N LYS A 47 -13.54 8.86 13.16
CA LYS A 47 -14.69 9.61 12.64
C LYS A 47 -16.02 9.03 13.09
N LEU A 48 -16.17 7.69 13.05
CA LEU A 48 -17.38 7.04 13.54
C LEU A 48 -17.58 7.23 15.03
N THR A 49 -16.51 7.13 15.83
CA THR A 49 -16.57 7.33 17.28
C THR A 49 -17.04 8.75 17.61
N PHE A 50 -16.50 9.76 16.93
CA PHE A 50 -16.96 11.14 17.12
C PHE A 50 -18.42 11.32 16.74
N LEU A 51 -18.86 10.78 15.59
CA LEU A 51 -20.24 10.91 15.14
C LEU A 51 -21.21 10.19 16.08
N GLN A 52 -20.85 9.01 16.59
CA GLN A 52 -21.66 8.26 17.56
C GLN A 52 -21.80 9.03 18.88
N ASN A 53 -20.74 9.71 19.33
CA ASN A 53 -20.80 10.58 20.51
C ASN A 53 -21.70 11.81 20.29
N THR A 54 -21.91 12.25 19.04
CA THR A 54 -22.82 13.35 18.69
C THR A 54 -24.23 12.90 18.28
N GLY A 55 -24.56 11.61 18.44
CA GLY A 55 -25.91 11.08 18.23
C GLY A 55 -26.11 10.22 16.97
N LEU A 56 -25.04 9.86 16.25
CA LEU A 56 -25.13 8.88 15.16
C LEU A 56 -25.51 7.51 15.73
N GLU A 57 -26.48 6.85 15.11
CA GLU A 57 -26.88 5.50 15.48
C GLU A 57 -25.76 4.49 15.21
N LYS A 58 -25.38 3.72 16.24
CA LYS A 58 -24.31 2.70 16.15
C LYS A 58 -24.58 1.63 15.09
N TYR A 59 -25.85 1.30 14.87
CA TYR A 59 -26.31 0.33 13.86
C TYR A 59 -27.11 1.01 12.74
N GLY A 60 -26.87 2.30 12.53
CA GLY A 60 -27.48 3.04 11.43
C GLY A 60 -26.84 2.68 10.07
N PRO A 61 -27.52 2.99 8.95
CA PRO A 61 -27.02 2.74 7.60
C PRO A 61 -25.66 3.41 7.34
N GLU A 62 -25.44 4.61 7.89
CA GLU A 62 -24.16 5.32 7.78
C GLU A 62 -23.01 4.57 8.46
N ALA A 63 -23.24 4.05 9.68
CA ALA A 63 -22.24 3.28 10.41
C ALA A 63 -21.88 1.98 9.67
N PHE A 64 -22.87 1.29 9.09
CA PHE A 64 -22.62 0.12 8.26
C PHE A 64 -21.85 0.44 6.98
N LEU A 65 -22.18 1.55 6.29
CA LEU A 65 -21.48 1.98 5.08
C LEU A 65 -20.00 2.26 5.35
N VAL A 66 -19.69 2.98 6.43
CA VAL A 66 -18.30 3.29 6.78
C VAL A 66 -17.54 2.03 7.19
N ASN A 67 -18.14 1.13 7.97
CA ASN A 67 -17.54 -0.16 8.31
C ASN A 67 -17.27 -1.02 7.07
N PHE A 68 -18.22 -1.09 6.14
CA PHE A 68 -18.05 -1.78 4.87
C PHE A 68 -16.89 -1.19 4.06
N THR A 69 -16.81 0.15 3.99
CA THR A 69 -15.72 0.86 3.31
C THR A 69 -14.36 0.57 3.94
N ALA A 70 -14.29 0.50 5.28
CA ALA A 70 -13.08 0.13 6.01
C ALA A 70 -12.63 -1.31 5.66
N ILE A 71 -13.57 -2.26 5.63
CA ILE A 71 -13.30 -3.65 5.24
C ILE A 71 -12.81 -3.72 3.78
N VAL A 72 -13.48 -3.03 2.85
CA VAL A 72 -13.06 -2.97 1.44
C VAL A 72 -11.67 -2.37 1.31
N THR A 73 -11.35 -1.32 2.08
CA THR A 73 -10.01 -0.70 2.09
C THR A 73 -8.94 -1.70 2.53
N ILE A 74 -9.20 -2.48 3.59
CA ILE A 74 -8.28 -3.50 4.08
C ILE A 74 -8.11 -4.61 3.05
N LEU A 75 -9.21 -5.14 2.49
CA LEU A 75 -9.16 -6.20 1.48
C LEU A 75 -8.39 -5.76 0.24
N TYR A 76 -8.69 -4.57 -0.29
CA TYR A 76 -7.95 -3.99 -1.40
C TYR A 76 -6.46 -3.84 -1.08
N GLY A 77 -6.14 -3.34 0.12
CA GLY A 77 -4.79 -3.28 0.65
C GLY A 77 -4.07 -4.63 0.62
N THR A 78 -4.72 -5.67 1.13
CA THR A 78 -4.21 -7.05 1.12
C THR A 78 -3.98 -7.57 -0.29
N PHE A 79 -4.91 -7.36 -1.22
CA PHE A 79 -4.75 -7.80 -2.61
C PHE A 79 -3.55 -7.13 -3.28
N VAL A 80 -3.34 -5.83 -3.10
CA VAL A 80 -2.17 -5.12 -3.64
C VAL A 80 -0.86 -5.71 -3.10
N ILE A 81 -0.82 -6.04 -1.81
CA ILE A 81 0.36 -6.69 -1.18
C ILE A 81 0.59 -8.08 -1.80
N LEU A 82 -0.46 -8.90 -1.91
CA LEU A 82 -0.38 -10.23 -2.52
C LEU A 82 0.11 -10.17 -3.97
N THR A 83 -0.42 -9.25 -4.77
CA THR A 83 0.02 -9.07 -6.16
C THR A 83 1.49 -8.66 -6.24
N THR A 84 1.95 -7.77 -5.34
CA THR A 84 3.35 -7.35 -5.29
C THR A 84 4.29 -8.52 -5.03
N PHE A 85 3.93 -9.44 -4.13
CA PHE A 85 4.72 -10.65 -3.86
C PHE A 85 4.59 -11.71 -4.97
N SER A 86 3.44 -11.81 -5.62
CA SER A 86 3.24 -12.77 -6.72
C SER A 86 4.08 -12.47 -7.95
N GLN A 87 4.36 -11.18 -8.23
CA GLN A 87 5.18 -10.78 -9.39
C GLN A 87 6.67 -11.08 -9.18
N ALA A 88 7.16 -11.11 -7.93
CA ALA A 88 8.54 -11.45 -7.62
C ALA A 88 8.94 -12.86 -8.08
N HIS A 89 7.98 -13.76 -8.36
CA HIS A 89 8.25 -15.11 -8.86
C HIS A 89 8.39 -15.20 -10.40
N GLN A 90 7.96 -14.18 -11.16
CA GLN A 90 7.90 -14.28 -12.62
C GLN A 90 9.13 -13.74 -13.38
N GLU A 91 10.01 -12.97 -12.73
CA GLU A 91 11.18 -12.39 -13.42
C GLU A 91 12.30 -13.41 -13.72
N ASP A 92 12.28 -14.60 -13.10
CA ASP A 92 13.32 -15.63 -13.30
C ASP A 92 13.07 -16.51 -14.55
N GLU A 93 11.85 -16.54 -15.11
CA GLU A 93 11.48 -17.52 -16.16
C GLU A 93 11.51 -16.96 -17.60
N TYR A 94 11.58 -15.64 -17.79
CA TYR A 94 11.51 -15.01 -19.12
C TYR A 94 12.86 -14.49 -19.68
N SER A 95 13.97 -14.71 -18.97
CA SER A 95 15.31 -14.29 -19.42
C SER A 95 16.14 -15.46 -19.99
N TYR A 96 15.58 -16.30 -20.87
CA TYR A 96 16.39 -17.15 -21.77
C TYR A 96 15.62 -17.58 -23.04
N SER A 97 15.28 -16.63 -23.90
CA SER A 97 15.07 -16.93 -25.33
C SER A 97 15.65 -15.81 -26.20
N ALA A 98 16.98 -15.67 -26.14
CA ALA A 98 17.72 -14.99 -27.19
C ALA A 98 17.91 -15.97 -28.36
N ILE A 99 17.28 -15.65 -29.50
CA ILE A 99 17.75 -16.03 -30.83
C ILE A 99 18.86 -15.05 -31.20
#